data_AF-A0A536HDA8-F1
#
_entry.id   AF-A0A536HDA8-F1
#
_cell.length_a   1.000
_cell.length_b   1.000
_cell.length_c   1.000
_cell.angle_alpha   90.00
_cell.angle_beta   90.00
_cell.angle_gamma   90.00
#
_symmetry.space_group_name_H-M   'P 1'
#
loop_
_entity.id
_entity.type
_entity.pdbx_description
1 polymer ?
#
loop_
_entity_poly.entity_id
_entity_poly.type
_entity_poly.pdbx_seq_one_letter_code
_entity_poly.pdbx_strand_id
1 'polypeptide(L)'
;MIEKPVEERPPTEKSPGVPATMVATRLILPPVLCTIAFVLCALFMVAPLSRIPDPVIQLQTPLGGLLARIGSWLPNDFGLDANAQASQVNSNYLEFLGLIALLFVIYGVCVLYIARLPAESGVHRQTRYLLWTGAALAGLIFVFTPAMLSHDILVYASYSRLLANYHANPYFAPIAAFPHDPYFPLNYWGKTVAAYGPLWLAVCGFLGFLAGPQPIDYVLAFRLFALAAHLFNIWLVTKTLREMGQSPRTITLGALLYAWNPLVLLESGLGGHNDVFMMTFLLLGVFLTVRAQQHGTLPSPSICPRSSPLRWLRW
;
A
#
# COMPACT_ATOMS: atom_id res chain seq x y z
N MET A 1 -83.96 -2.47 2.49
CA MET A 1 -82.53 -2.57 2.15
C MET A 1 -81.95 -1.19 2.37
N ILE A 2 -81.12 -1.02 3.41
CA ILE A 2 -80.53 0.26 3.81
C ILE A 2 -79.11 0.27 3.23
N GLU A 3 -78.82 1.14 2.27
CA GLU A 3 -77.46 1.39 1.78
C GLU A 3 -76.68 2.19 2.83
N LYS A 4 -75.53 1.66 3.26
CA LYS A 4 -74.57 2.40 4.10
C LYS A 4 -73.66 3.25 3.20
N PRO A 5 -73.27 4.47 3.62
CA PRO A 5 -72.29 5.26 2.87
C PRO A 5 -70.89 4.66 3.04
N VAL A 6 -70.12 4.68 1.95
CA VAL A 6 -68.72 4.27 1.92
C VAL A 6 -67.88 5.35 2.61
N GLU A 7 -67.21 4.96 3.68
CA GLU A 7 -66.32 5.81 4.46
C GLU A 7 -64.96 5.93 3.73
N GLU A 8 -64.66 7.10 3.18
CA GLU A 8 -63.36 7.41 2.57
C GLU A 8 -62.27 7.43 3.65
N ARG A 9 -61.30 6.51 3.53
CA ARG A 9 -60.11 6.49 4.38
C ARG A 9 -59.21 7.68 4.02
N PRO A 10 -58.75 8.49 4.99
CA PRO A 10 -57.83 9.59 4.71
C PRO A 10 -56.47 9.07 4.20
N PRO A 11 -55.76 9.86 3.37
CA PRO A 11 -54.48 9.46 2.80
C PRO A 11 -53.46 9.24 3.93
N THR A 12 -52.78 8.09 3.87
CA THR A 12 -51.68 7.77 4.77
C THR A 12 -50.58 8.82 4.63
N GLU A 13 -50.37 9.59 5.70
CA GLU A 13 -49.24 10.50 5.85
C GLU A 13 -47.94 9.72 5.61
N LYS A 14 -47.26 10.00 4.50
CA LYS A 14 -45.90 9.52 4.26
C LYS A 14 -45.04 10.12 5.36
N SER A 15 -44.49 9.27 6.22
CA SER A 15 -43.49 9.68 7.21
C SER A 15 -42.39 10.50 6.51
N PRO A 16 -41.88 11.58 7.13
CA PRO A 16 -40.85 12.39 6.54
C PRO A 16 -39.59 11.53 6.38
N GLY A 17 -39.30 11.15 5.12
CA GLY A 17 -38.11 10.38 4.78
C GLY A 17 -36.86 11.10 5.27
N VAL A 18 -35.91 10.35 5.83
CA VAL A 18 -34.62 10.88 6.28
C VAL A 18 -33.97 11.67 5.12
N PRO A 19 -33.51 12.92 5.34
CA PRO A 19 -32.88 13.72 4.30
C PRO A 19 -31.73 12.95 3.62
N ALA A 20 -31.64 13.01 2.29
CA ALA A 20 -30.60 12.31 1.52
C ALA A 20 -29.17 12.64 1.99
N THR A 21 -28.96 13.85 2.51
CA THR A 21 -27.70 14.30 3.15
C THR A 21 -27.37 13.50 4.42
N MET A 22 -28.34 13.25 5.30
CA MET A 22 -28.16 12.43 6.50
C MET A 22 -27.82 10.97 6.16
N VAL A 23 -28.40 10.42 5.08
CA VAL A 23 -28.09 9.06 4.61
C VAL A 23 -26.66 8.98 4.09
N ALA A 24 -26.23 9.95 3.28
CA ALA A 24 -24.85 10.00 2.77
C ALA A 24 -23.82 10.15 3.89
N THR A 25 -24.08 11.00 4.90
CA THR A 25 -23.20 11.17 6.07
C THR A 25 -23.06 9.87 6.87
N ARG A 26 -24.15 9.11 7.05
CA ARG A 26 -24.11 7.82 7.76
C ARG A 26 -23.32 6.75 7.00
N LEU A 27 -23.35 6.78 5.67
CA LEU A 27 -22.64 5.80 4.83
C LEU A 27 -21.13 6.10 4.68
N ILE A 28 -20.71 7.35 4.80
CA ILE A 28 -19.28 7.72 4.70
C ILE A 28 -18.54 7.61 6.05
N LEU A 29 -19.26 7.64 7.18
CA LEU A 29 -18.66 7.59 8.51
C LEU A 29 -17.80 6.35 8.75
N PRO A 30 -18.21 5.11 8.41
CA PRO A 30 -17.37 3.94 8.66
C PRO A 30 -16.05 3.95 7.86
N PRO A 31 -16.01 4.32 6.56
CA PRO A 31 -14.76 4.53 5.84
C PRO A 31 -13.85 5.60 6.47
N VAL A 32 -14.41 6.70 6.99
CA VAL A 32 -13.62 7.73 7.70
C VAL A 32 -12.98 7.15 8.95
N LEU A 33 -13.76 6.46 9.79
CA LEU A 33 -13.26 5.83 11.01
C LEU A 33 -12.21 4.76 10.72
N CYS A 34 -12.42 3.92 9.69
CA CYS A 34 -11.43 2.94 9.26
C CYS A 34 -10.14 3.62 8.81
N THR A 35 -10.22 4.74 8.09
CA THR A 35 -9.04 5.50 7.61
C THR A 35 -8.24 6.05 8.78
N ILE A 36 -8.91 6.68 9.73
CA ILE A 36 -8.26 7.21 10.94
C ILE A 36 -7.63 6.07 11.74
N ALA A 37 -8.36 4.98 11.98
CA ALA A 37 -7.84 3.83 12.71
C ALA A 37 -6.64 3.19 12.01
N PHE A 38 -6.69 3.06 10.67
CA PHE A 38 -5.60 2.51 9.87
C PHE A 38 -4.32 3.35 9.98
N VAL A 39 -4.44 4.68 9.81
CA VAL A 39 -3.31 5.61 9.91
C VAL A 39 -2.75 5.65 11.35
N LEU A 40 -3.62 5.67 12.36
CA LEU A 40 -3.18 5.63 13.77
C LEU A 40 -2.48 4.31 14.11
N CYS A 41 -2.98 3.18 13.61
CA CYS A 41 -2.34 1.89 13.81
C CYS A 41 -0.95 1.85 13.16
N ALA A 42 -0.81 2.33 11.92
CA ALA A 42 0.49 2.50 11.28
C ALA A 42 1.43 3.43 12.07
N LEU A 43 0.90 4.51 12.64
CA LEU A 43 1.65 5.43 13.50
C LEU A 43 2.15 4.78 14.78
N PHE A 44 1.32 3.96 15.44
CA PHE A 44 1.72 3.24 16.64
C PHE A 44 2.77 2.17 16.37
N MET A 45 2.83 1.60 15.17
CA MET A 45 3.88 0.64 14.78
C MET A 45 5.28 1.23 14.79
N VAL A 46 5.43 2.56 14.68
CA VAL A 46 6.74 3.23 14.68
C VAL A 46 7.50 2.99 15.99
N ALA A 47 6.81 2.98 17.13
CA ALA A 47 7.43 2.81 18.44
C ALA A 47 8.13 1.44 18.61
N PRO A 48 7.43 0.29 18.49
CA PRO A 48 8.08 -1.01 18.60
C PRO A 48 9.15 -1.21 17.53
N LEU A 49 8.91 -0.76 16.29
CA LEU A 49 9.92 -0.82 15.22
C LEU A 49 11.21 -0.08 15.58
N SER A 50 11.10 1.13 16.14
CA SER A 50 12.27 1.95 16.54
C SER A 50 13.05 1.39 17.72
N ARG A 51 12.44 0.50 18.51
CA ARG A 51 13.06 -0.13 19.69
C ARG A 51 13.76 -1.45 19.35
N ILE A 52 13.50 -2.03 18.17
CA ILE A 52 14.18 -3.23 17.70
C ILE A 52 15.60 -2.85 17.25
N PRO A 53 16.66 -3.41 17.86
CA PRO A 53 18.03 -3.12 17.47
C PRO A 53 18.32 -3.60 16.04
N ASP A 54 18.89 -2.72 15.23
CA ASP A 54 19.38 -3.06 13.89
C ASP A 54 20.89 -3.39 13.96
N PRO A 55 21.32 -4.57 13.49
CA PRO A 55 22.72 -4.98 13.57
C PRO A 55 23.64 -4.31 12.54
N VAL A 56 23.08 -3.65 11.51
CA VAL A 56 23.81 -3.07 10.39
C VAL A 56 23.96 -1.56 10.57
N ILE A 57 22.86 -0.86 10.87
CA ILE A 57 22.86 0.61 10.92
C ILE A 57 21.86 1.16 11.93
N GLN A 58 22.30 2.12 12.75
CA GLN A 58 21.39 2.92 13.56
C GLN A 58 20.78 4.03 12.70
N LEU A 59 19.63 3.75 12.10
CA LEU A 59 18.95 4.68 11.21
C LEU A 59 18.32 5.84 11.99
N GLN A 60 18.67 7.07 11.63
CA GLN A 60 18.01 8.28 12.12
C GLN A 60 17.28 8.96 10.98
N THR A 61 15.95 8.91 11.00
CA THR A 61 15.11 9.57 10.00
C THR A 61 14.65 10.95 10.48
N PRO A 62 14.44 11.91 9.56
CA PRO A 62 13.71 13.14 9.88
C PRO A 62 12.35 12.78 10.47
N LEU A 63 11.95 13.46 11.55
CA LEU A 63 10.69 13.22 12.27
C LEU A 63 10.55 11.86 12.97
N GLY A 64 11.47 10.89 12.77
CA GLY A 64 11.36 9.54 13.32
C GLY A 64 11.20 9.52 14.84
N GLY A 65 11.97 10.33 15.56
CA GLY A 65 11.84 10.45 17.02
C GLY A 65 10.51 11.06 17.47
N LEU A 66 9.93 11.99 16.70
CA LEU A 66 8.61 12.54 16.99
C LEU A 66 7.52 11.47 16.78
N LEU A 67 7.60 10.72 15.68
CA LEU A 67 6.66 9.65 15.37
C LEU A 67 6.73 8.53 16.42
N ALA A 68 7.93 8.11 16.81
CA ALA A 68 8.14 7.07 17.83
C ALA A 68 7.59 7.46 19.21
N ARG A 69 7.65 8.75 19.58
CA ARG A 69 7.07 9.25 20.85
C ARG A 69 5.57 9.05 20.95
N ILE A 70 4.84 9.04 19.83
CA ILE A 70 3.38 8.90 19.85
C ILE A 70 2.97 7.50 20.36
N GLY A 71 3.77 6.47 20.04
CA GLY A 71 3.56 5.11 20.53
C GLY A 71 4.42 4.76 21.75
N SER A 72 5.19 5.69 22.33
CA SER A 72 6.18 5.34 23.36
C SER A 72 5.58 4.91 24.70
N TRP A 73 4.27 5.14 24.89
CA TRP A 73 3.50 4.69 26.05
C TRP A 73 3.07 3.22 25.95
N LEU A 74 3.20 2.60 24.77
CA LEU A 74 3.07 1.15 24.64
C LEU A 74 4.12 0.48 25.54
N PRO A 75 3.78 -0.67 26.16
CA PRO A 75 4.74 -1.47 26.90
C PRO A 75 6.05 -1.65 26.12
N ASN A 76 7.16 -1.82 26.81
CA ASN A 76 8.46 -2.06 26.15
C ASN A 76 9.06 -3.40 26.57
N ASP A 77 8.45 -4.08 27.54
CA ASP A 77 8.86 -5.37 28.06
C ASP A 77 7.64 -6.08 28.67
N PHE A 78 7.43 -7.35 28.30
CA PHE A 78 6.39 -8.23 28.85
C PHE A 78 6.96 -9.29 29.79
N GLY A 79 8.28 -9.29 30.04
CA GLY A 79 8.94 -10.30 30.88
C GLY A 79 8.97 -11.69 30.22
N LEU A 80 9.22 -11.75 28.92
CA LEU A 80 9.24 -12.98 28.12
C LEU A 80 10.54 -13.78 28.25
N ASP A 81 11.61 -13.13 28.71
CA ASP A 81 12.94 -13.73 28.86
C ASP A 81 13.59 -13.27 30.17
N ALA A 82 14.48 -14.10 30.73
CA ALA A 82 15.27 -13.75 31.91
C ALA A 82 16.31 -12.66 31.59
N ASN A 83 16.78 -12.58 30.34
CA ASN A 83 17.60 -11.49 29.85
C ASN A 83 16.70 -10.31 29.46
N ALA A 84 16.82 -9.19 30.17
CA ALA A 84 16.03 -7.98 29.93
C ALA A 84 16.11 -7.47 28.48
N GLN A 85 17.28 -7.53 27.84
CA GLN A 85 17.43 -7.10 26.44
C GLN A 85 16.68 -8.03 25.49
N ALA A 86 16.82 -9.35 25.67
CA ALA A 86 16.11 -10.33 24.86
C ALA A 86 14.59 -10.23 25.05
N SER A 87 14.14 -10.00 26.29
CA SER A 87 12.73 -9.80 26.63
C SER A 87 12.16 -8.57 25.92
N GLN A 88 12.86 -7.43 25.98
CA GLN A 88 12.48 -6.23 25.26
C GLN A 88 12.38 -6.45 23.75
N VAL A 89 13.39 -7.08 23.13
CA VAL A 89 13.38 -7.37 21.70
C VAL A 89 12.16 -8.22 21.31
N ASN A 90 11.93 -9.32 22.04
CA ASN A 90 10.80 -10.22 21.79
C ASN A 90 9.45 -9.50 22.00
N SER A 91 9.33 -8.66 23.03
CA SER A 91 8.14 -7.86 23.28
C SER A 91 7.84 -6.89 22.13
N ASN A 92 8.84 -6.18 21.62
CA ASN A 92 8.65 -5.25 20.50
C ASN A 92 8.28 -5.99 19.20
N TYR A 93 8.82 -7.19 18.96
CA TYR A 93 8.35 -8.05 17.85
C TYR A 93 6.88 -8.45 18.02
N LEU A 94 6.46 -8.88 19.21
CA LEU A 94 5.06 -9.24 19.46
C LEU A 94 4.11 -8.03 19.32
N GLU A 95 4.52 -6.85 19.80
CA GLU A 95 3.75 -5.62 19.60
C GLU A 95 3.61 -5.26 18.13
N PHE A 96 4.71 -5.32 17.37
CA PHE A 96 4.70 -5.09 15.94
C PHE A 96 3.79 -6.09 15.20
N LEU A 97 3.88 -7.38 15.51
CA LEU A 97 3.02 -8.41 14.92
C LEU A 97 1.54 -8.23 15.30
N GLY A 98 1.26 -7.88 16.56
CA GLY A 98 -0.09 -7.58 17.04
C GLY A 98 -0.70 -6.36 16.33
N LEU A 99 0.09 -5.30 16.12
CA LEU A 99 -0.33 -4.11 15.38
C LEU A 99 -0.53 -4.41 13.89
N ILE A 100 0.32 -5.23 13.27
CA ILE A 100 0.09 -5.71 11.90
C ILE A 100 -1.23 -6.48 11.81
N ALA A 101 -1.48 -7.40 12.74
CA ALA A 101 -2.72 -8.17 12.78
C ALA A 101 -3.94 -7.24 12.92
N LEU A 102 -3.85 -6.24 13.80
CA LEU A 102 -4.89 -5.22 13.96
C LEU A 102 -5.09 -4.41 12.67
N LEU A 103 -4.02 -4.03 11.98
CA LEU A 103 -4.07 -3.32 10.70
C LEU A 103 -4.80 -4.14 9.62
N PHE A 104 -4.55 -5.47 9.58
CA PHE A 104 -5.30 -6.41 8.74
C PHE A 104 -6.77 -6.53 9.12
N VAL A 105 -7.10 -6.52 10.42
CA VAL A 105 -8.50 -6.52 10.88
C VAL A 105 -9.22 -5.24 10.43
N ILE A 106 -8.61 -4.06 10.62
CA ILE A 106 -9.17 -2.77 10.16
C ILE A 106 -9.39 -2.78 8.64
N TYR A 107 -8.38 -3.25 7.90
CA TYR A 107 -8.43 -3.42 6.45
C TYR A 107 -9.59 -4.35 6.03
N GLY A 108 -9.70 -5.54 6.64
CA GLY A 108 -10.74 -6.51 6.36
C GLY A 108 -12.15 -6.01 6.68
N VAL A 109 -12.32 -5.31 7.81
CA VAL A 109 -13.60 -4.66 8.18
C VAL A 109 -14.00 -3.63 7.14
N CYS A 110 -13.06 -2.80 6.66
CA CYS A 110 -13.33 -1.83 5.62
C CYS A 110 -13.73 -2.49 4.29
N VAL A 111 -13.05 -3.58 3.90
CA VAL A 111 -13.39 -4.38 2.70
C VAL A 111 -14.80 -4.93 2.79
N LEU A 112 -15.15 -5.57 3.91
CA LEU A 112 -16.47 -6.15 4.13
C LEU A 112 -17.56 -5.08 4.11
N TYR A 113 -17.29 -3.90 4.68
CA TYR A 113 -18.22 -2.78 4.66
C TYR A 113 -18.48 -2.29 3.23
N ILE A 114 -17.43 -1.99 2.46
CA ILE A 114 -17.57 -1.49 1.07
C ILE A 114 -18.24 -2.55 0.18
N ALA A 115 -17.98 -3.84 0.40
CA ALA A 115 -18.62 -4.92 -0.35
C ALA A 115 -20.14 -4.96 -0.16
N ARG A 116 -20.63 -4.54 1.02
CA ARG A 116 -22.05 -4.48 1.38
C ARG A 116 -22.72 -3.18 0.92
N LEU A 117 -21.96 -2.15 0.52
CA LEU A 117 -22.54 -0.88 0.04
C LEU A 117 -23.28 -1.07 -1.29
N PRO A 118 -24.32 -0.27 -1.58
CA PRO A 118 -24.97 -0.25 -2.88
C PRO A 118 -23.96 0.05 -4.00
N ALA A 119 -24.08 -0.66 -5.13
CA ALA A 119 -23.10 -0.59 -6.23
C ALA A 119 -22.91 0.84 -6.78
N GLU A 120 -24.03 1.56 -6.93
CA GLU A 120 -24.10 2.90 -7.53
C GLU A 120 -24.14 4.04 -6.49
N SER A 121 -23.73 3.77 -5.25
CA SER A 121 -23.71 4.81 -4.20
C SER A 121 -22.73 5.94 -4.52
N GLY A 122 -23.17 7.19 -4.41
CA GLY A 122 -22.30 8.36 -4.59
C GLY A 122 -21.11 8.40 -3.63
N VAL A 123 -21.24 7.78 -2.45
CA VAL A 123 -20.24 7.68 -1.37
C VAL A 123 -18.92 7.07 -1.85
N HIS A 124 -18.97 6.19 -2.85
CA HIS A 124 -17.79 5.54 -3.43
C HIS A 124 -16.72 6.55 -3.91
N ARG A 125 -17.13 7.74 -4.38
CA ARG A 125 -16.18 8.77 -4.79
C ARG A 125 -15.41 9.34 -3.59
N GLN A 126 -16.11 9.72 -2.53
CA GLN A 126 -15.50 10.23 -1.30
C GLN A 126 -14.64 9.15 -0.64
N THR A 127 -15.13 7.91 -0.58
CA THR A 127 -14.37 6.78 -0.04
C THR A 127 -13.04 6.60 -0.76
N ARG A 128 -13.00 6.66 -2.10
CA ARG A 128 -11.72 6.56 -2.83
C ARG A 128 -10.72 7.66 -2.47
N TYR A 129 -11.16 8.89 -2.21
CA TYR A 129 -10.26 9.93 -1.72
C TYR A 129 -9.71 9.59 -0.34
N LEU A 130 -10.56 9.09 0.58
CA LEU A 130 -10.12 8.65 1.91
C LEU A 130 -9.11 7.50 1.84
N LEU A 131 -9.34 6.52 0.96
CA LEU A 131 -8.42 5.41 0.74
C LEU A 131 -7.05 5.90 0.26
N TRP A 132 -7.04 6.81 -0.71
CA TRP A 132 -5.84 7.45 -1.21
C TRP A 132 -5.09 8.22 -0.13
N THR A 133 -5.79 9.06 0.63
CA THR A 133 -5.18 9.83 1.72
C THR A 133 -4.68 8.92 2.83
N GLY A 134 -5.41 7.87 3.17
CA GLY A 134 -5.00 6.89 4.18
C GLY A 134 -3.73 6.16 3.78
N ALA A 135 -3.64 5.70 2.52
CA ALA A 135 -2.45 5.04 1.98
C ALA A 135 -1.26 5.99 1.93
N ALA A 136 -1.46 7.23 1.49
CA ALA A 136 -0.40 8.23 1.44
C ALA A 136 0.14 8.59 2.83
N LEU A 137 -0.75 8.80 3.82
CA LEU A 137 -0.36 9.13 5.19
C LEU A 137 0.34 7.95 5.88
N ALA A 138 -0.23 6.75 5.80
CA ALA A 138 0.39 5.54 6.37
C ALA A 138 1.75 5.23 5.70
N GLY A 139 1.82 5.34 4.38
CA GLY A 139 3.07 5.20 3.64
C GLY A 139 4.11 6.22 4.04
N LEU A 140 3.72 7.49 4.24
CA LEU A 140 4.64 8.55 4.67
C LEU A 140 5.14 8.34 6.10
N ILE A 141 4.28 7.84 6.99
CA ILE A 141 4.70 7.40 8.33
C ILE A 141 5.81 6.36 8.21
N PHE A 142 5.62 5.34 7.37
CA PHE A 142 6.63 4.29 7.15
C PHE A 142 7.91 4.80 6.49
N VAL A 143 7.82 5.77 5.57
CA VAL A 143 9.00 6.43 4.98
C VAL A 143 9.92 6.98 6.07
N PHE A 144 9.31 7.66 7.06
CA PHE A 144 10.02 8.30 8.16
C PHE A 144 10.19 7.43 9.41
N THR A 145 9.81 6.15 9.37
CA THR A 145 10.08 5.22 10.48
C THR A 145 11.58 4.97 10.61
N PRO A 146 12.20 5.19 11.79
CA PRO A 146 13.63 5.02 12.01
C PRO A 146 13.98 3.54 12.28
N ALA A 147 13.55 2.65 11.40
CA ALA A 147 13.81 1.22 11.48
C ALA A 147 13.81 0.61 10.07
N MET A 148 14.51 -0.51 9.87
CA MET A 148 14.55 -1.26 8.62
C MET A 148 14.25 -2.74 8.90
N LEU A 149 13.37 -3.35 8.11
CA LEU A 149 13.12 -4.79 8.17
C LEU A 149 13.99 -5.58 7.17
N SER A 150 14.46 -4.91 6.12
CA SER A 150 15.45 -5.40 5.15
C SER A 150 16.46 -4.29 4.85
N HIS A 151 17.68 -4.68 4.47
CA HIS A 151 18.78 -3.78 4.09
C HIS A 151 19.01 -3.68 2.58
N ASP A 152 18.06 -4.13 1.75
CA ASP A 152 18.20 -4.10 0.29
C ASP A 152 18.48 -2.69 -0.28
N ILE A 153 17.98 -1.64 0.38
CA ILE A 153 18.32 -0.26 0.02
C ILE A 153 19.84 0.00 0.06
N LEU A 154 20.57 -0.61 1.00
CA LEU A 154 22.04 -0.47 1.09
C LEU A 154 22.75 -1.21 -0.06
N VAL A 155 22.14 -2.28 -0.57
CA VAL A 155 22.58 -2.96 -1.79
C VAL A 155 22.35 -2.04 -3.01
N TYR A 156 21.17 -1.41 -3.10
CA TYR A 156 20.86 -0.47 -4.18
C TYR A 156 21.76 0.77 -4.16
N ALA A 157 22.07 1.28 -2.96
CA ALA A 157 23.05 2.34 -2.76
C ALA A 157 24.44 1.91 -3.25
N SER A 158 24.86 0.68 -2.96
CA SER A 158 26.13 0.14 -3.48
C SER A 158 26.19 0.11 -5.00
N TYR A 159 25.10 -0.27 -5.69
CA TYR A 159 25.04 -0.21 -7.15
C TYR A 159 25.15 1.22 -7.68
N SER A 160 24.47 2.16 -7.05
CA SER A 160 24.61 3.58 -7.40
C SER A 160 26.06 4.04 -7.25
N ARG A 161 26.75 3.64 -6.18
CA ARG A 161 28.12 4.07 -5.90
C ARG A 161 29.12 3.47 -6.86
N LEU A 162 28.95 2.19 -7.24
CA LEU A 162 29.72 1.56 -8.31
C LEU A 162 29.63 2.38 -9.61
N LEU A 163 28.41 2.77 -10.00
CA LEU A 163 28.17 3.56 -11.21
C LEU A 163 28.72 4.99 -11.12
N ALA A 164 28.43 5.69 -10.02
CA ALA A 164 28.70 7.12 -9.89
C ALA A 164 30.13 7.45 -9.46
N ASN A 165 30.69 6.69 -8.51
CA ASN A 165 31.98 7.04 -7.88
C ASN A 165 33.15 6.28 -8.50
N TYR A 166 32.91 5.06 -8.97
CA TYR A 166 33.97 4.18 -9.48
C TYR A 166 33.88 3.96 -10.99
N HIS A 167 32.81 4.45 -11.63
CA HIS A 167 32.51 4.21 -13.05
C HIS A 167 32.57 2.71 -13.41
N ALA A 168 32.25 1.86 -12.44
CA ALA A 168 32.35 0.42 -12.51
C ALA A 168 30.97 -0.15 -12.88
N ASN A 169 30.97 -1.15 -13.75
CA ASN A 169 29.74 -1.84 -14.14
C ASN A 169 29.34 -2.86 -13.06
N PRO A 170 28.17 -2.72 -12.40
CA PRO A 170 27.74 -3.63 -11.33
C PRO A 170 27.59 -5.09 -11.76
N TYR A 171 27.50 -5.39 -13.07
CA TYR A 171 27.48 -6.76 -13.58
C TYR A 171 28.84 -7.46 -13.59
N PHE A 172 29.93 -6.68 -13.54
CA PHE A 172 31.30 -7.20 -13.61
C PHE A 172 32.12 -6.90 -12.37
N ALA A 173 31.72 -5.92 -11.56
CA ALA A 173 32.43 -5.53 -10.35
C ALA A 173 31.46 -5.49 -9.15
N PRO A 174 31.73 -6.27 -8.09
CA PRO A 174 31.04 -6.11 -6.81
C PRO A 174 31.63 -4.92 -6.03
N ILE A 175 30.89 -4.39 -5.06
CA ILE A 175 31.37 -3.29 -4.20
C ILE A 175 32.59 -3.72 -3.35
N ALA A 176 32.77 -5.02 -3.10
CA ALA A 176 33.97 -5.60 -2.48
C ALA A 176 35.28 -5.32 -3.23
N ALA A 177 35.22 -4.99 -4.54
CA ALA A 177 36.39 -4.54 -5.29
C ALA A 177 36.91 -3.16 -4.82
N PHE A 178 36.10 -2.43 -4.05
CA PHE A 178 36.37 -1.10 -3.50
C PHE A 178 36.23 -1.14 -1.96
N PRO A 179 37.12 -1.83 -1.23
CA PRO A 179 36.95 -2.10 0.20
C PRO A 179 36.99 -0.85 1.09
N HIS A 180 37.47 0.28 0.56
CA HIS A 180 37.46 1.58 1.25
C HIS A 180 36.11 2.31 1.14
N ASP A 181 35.16 1.78 0.35
CA ASP A 181 33.82 2.35 0.28
C ASP A 181 33.05 2.11 1.58
N PRO A 182 32.44 3.15 2.19
CA PRO A 182 31.72 2.99 3.45
C PRO A 182 30.47 2.09 3.34
N TYR A 183 29.96 1.82 2.14
CA TYR A 183 28.79 0.94 1.94
C TYR A 183 29.16 -0.54 1.81
N PHE A 184 30.44 -0.87 1.59
CA PHE A 184 30.86 -2.27 1.56
C PHE A 184 30.50 -3.05 2.84
N PRO A 185 30.82 -2.58 4.06
CA PRO A 185 30.45 -3.29 5.29
C PRO A 185 28.94 -3.29 5.58
N LEU A 186 28.18 -2.36 4.97
CA LEU A 186 26.73 -2.26 5.13
C LEU A 186 25.97 -3.20 4.19
N ASN A 187 26.64 -3.73 3.18
CA ASN A 187 26.02 -4.53 2.13
C ASN A 187 26.27 -6.03 2.37
N TYR A 188 25.23 -6.74 2.80
CA TYR A 188 25.26 -8.19 2.99
C TYR A 188 25.67 -8.95 1.71
N TRP A 189 25.34 -8.39 0.55
CA TRP A 189 25.65 -8.90 -0.79
C TRP A 189 26.89 -8.22 -1.40
N GLY A 190 27.75 -7.62 -0.56
CA GLY A 190 28.85 -6.76 -1.02
C GLY A 190 29.87 -7.46 -1.92
N LYS A 191 29.96 -8.79 -1.85
CA LYS A 191 30.87 -9.63 -2.67
C LYS A 191 30.25 -10.14 -3.97
N THR A 192 28.95 -9.89 -4.20
CA THR A 192 28.22 -10.36 -5.38
C THR A 192 27.99 -9.22 -6.37
N VAL A 193 27.99 -9.57 -7.67
CA VAL A 193 27.60 -8.67 -8.75
C VAL A 193 26.08 -8.49 -8.79
N ALA A 194 25.60 -7.52 -9.58
CA ALA A 194 24.19 -7.19 -9.67
C ALA A 194 23.32 -8.38 -10.16
N ALA A 195 22.25 -8.66 -9.41
CA ALA A 195 21.22 -9.63 -9.75
C ALA A 195 20.00 -9.01 -10.47
N TYR A 196 19.96 -7.68 -10.58
CA TYR A 196 18.82 -6.92 -11.10
C TYR A 196 18.99 -6.54 -12.57
N GLY A 197 17.86 -6.37 -13.27
CA GLY A 197 17.86 -5.92 -14.66
C GLY A 197 18.36 -4.47 -14.83
N PRO A 198 18.80 -4.08 -16.04
CA PRO A 198 19.50 -2.82 -16.28
C PRO A 198 18.64 -1.59 -16.00
N LEU A 199 17.31 -1.69 -16.17
CA LEU A 199 16.38 -0.63 -15.82
C LEU A 199 16.41 -0.30 -14.32
N TRP A 200 16.49 -1.32 -13.46
CA TRP A 200 16.59 -1.10 -12.02
C TRP A 200 17.93 -0.47 -11.65
N LEU A 201 19.03 -0.91 -12.25
CA LEU A 201 20.34 -0.28 -12.02
C LEU A 201 20.36 1.19 -12.45
N ALA A 202 19.67 1.54 -13.55
CA ALA A 202 19.50 2.93 -13.96
C ALA A 202 18.69 3.74 -12.92
N VAL A 203 17.63 3.15 -12.33
CA VAL A 203 16.89 3.76 -11.22
C VAL A 203 17.78 3.94 -10.00
N CYS A 204 18.58 2.93 -9.62
CA CYS A 204 19.53 3.05 -8.51
C CYS A 204 20.52 4.18 -8.73
N GLY A 205 21.12 4.26 -9.93
CA GLY A 205 22.03 5.35 -10.30
C GLY A 205 21.36 6.72 -10.28
N PHE A 206 20.14 6.83 -10.79
CA PHE A 206 19.37 8.09 -10.79
C PHE A 206 19.00 8.54 -9.37
N LEU A 207 18.43 7.65 -8.56
CA LEU A 207 18.07 7.97 -7.18
C LEU A 207 19.29 8.28 -6.34
N GLY A 208 20.41 7.58 -6.54
CA GLY A 208 21.65 7.88 -5.85
C GLY A 208 22.36 9.14 -6.33
N PHE A 209 22.11 9.61 -7.55
CA PHE A 209 22.51 10.94 -8.01
C PHE A 209 21.72 12.06 -7.30
N LEU A 210 20.43 11.81 -7.00
CA LEU A 210 19.60 12.73 -6.22
C LEU A 210 19.87 12.66 -4.71
N ALA A 211 20.27 11.49 -4.22
CA ALA A 211 20.60 11.26 -2.82
C ALA A 211 21.97 11.84 -2.47
N GLY A 212 22.11 12.32 -1.23
CA GLY A 212 23.41 12.67 -0.66
C GLY A 212 24.26 11.43 -0.33
N PRO A 213 25.47 11.64 0.21
CA PRO A 213 26.41 10.55 0.48
C PRO A 213 25.99 9.66 1.67
N GLN A 214 25.04 10.12 2.51
CA GLN A 214 24.71 9.44 3.77
C GLN A 214 23.69 8.33 3.55
N PRO A 215 23.74 7.23 4.33
CA PRO A 215 22.79 6.11 4.17
C PRO A 215 21.33 6.53 4.27
N ILE A 216 21.02 7.49 5.14
CA ILE A 216 19.66 8.03 5.29
C ILE A 216 19.14 8.67 4.00
N ASP A 217 20.00 9.31 3.21
CA ASP A 217 19.60 9.97 1.97
C ASP A 217 19.10 8.94 0.95
N TYR A 218 19.83 7.81 0.82
CA TYR A 218 19.40 6.68 0.02
C TYR A 218 18.10 6.08 0.57
N VAL A 219 18.02 5.82 1.88
CA VAL A 219 16.81 5.27 2.51
C VAL A 219 15.58 6.11 2.22
N LEU A 220 15.66 7.43 2.37
CA LEU A 220 14.54 8.32 2.06
C LEU A 220 14.23 8.34 0.56
N ALA A 221 15.25 8.42 -0.30
CA ALA A 221 15.06 8.45 -1.75
C ALA A 221 14.34 7.19 -2.27
N PHE A 222 14.79 6.00 -1.85
CA PHE A 222 14.19 4.73 -2.26
C PHE A 222 12.80 4.52 -1.66
N ARG A 223 12.58 4.85 -0.39
CA ARG A 223 11.25 4.76 0.24
C ARG A 223 10.23 5.72 -0.38
N LEU A 224 10.64 6.96 -0.67
CA LEU A 224 9.78 7.93 -1.36
C LEU A 224 9.47 7.48 -2.79
N PHE A 225 10.46 6.94 -3.50
CA PHE A 225 10.25 6.38 -4.84
C PHE A 225 9.28 5.20 -4.82
N ALA A 226 9.47 4.25 -3.89
CA ALA A 226 8.59 3.09 -3.74
C ALA A 226 7.17 3.51 -3.32
N LEU A 227 7.03 4.50 -2.42
CA LEU A 227 5.72 5.06 -2.08
C LEU A 227 5.06 5.73 -3.29
N ALA A 228 5.80 6.50 -4.09
CA ALA A 228 5.29 7.10 -5.31
C ALA A 228 4.81 6.05 -6.33
N ALA A 229 5.58 4.97 -6.50
CA ALA A 229 5.20 3.83 -7.32
C ALA A 229 3.92 3.14 -6.77
N HIS A 230 3.81 2.93 -5.46
CA HIS A 230 2.61 2.37 -4.82
C HIS A 230 1.37 3.24 -5.07
N LEU A 231 1.49 4.56 -4.87
CA LEU A 231 0.40 5.49 -5.14
C LEU A 231 -0.01 5.47 -6.62
N PHE A 232 0.97 5.48 -7.53
CA PHE A 232 0.70 5.35 -8.96
C PHE A 232 0.02 4.02 -9.31
N ASN A 233 0.37 2.93 -8.64
CA ASN A 233 -0.28 1.64 -8.81
C ASN A 233 -1.75 1.65 -8.34
N ILE A 234 -2.09 2.36 -7.25
CA ILE A 234 -3.50 2.58 -6.86
C ILE A 234 -4.26 3.29 -7.99
N TRP A 235 -3.63 4.28 -8.63
CA TRP A 235 -4.22 4.99 -9.76
C TRP A 235 -4.44 4.05 -10.95
N LEU A 236 -3.43 3.24 -11.30
CA LEU A 236 -3.52 2.24 -12.38
C LEU A 236 -4.65 1.25 -12.11
N VAL A 237 -4.73 0.64 -10.93
CA VAL A 237 -5.83 -0.29 -10.57
C VAL A 237 -7.19 0.39 -10.73
N THR A 238 -7.33 1.60 -10.20
CA THR A 238 -8.58 2.38 -10.29
C THR A 238 -8.95 2.69 -11.73
N LYS A 239 -7.97 3.05 -12.56
CA LYS A 239 -8.15 3.38 -13.98
C LYS A 239 -8.51 2.15 -14.79
N THR A 240 -7.78 1.04 -14.64
CA THR A 240 -8.07 -0.23 -15.31
C THR A 240 -9.50 -0.68 -15.03
N LEU A 241 -9.94 -0.68 -13.77
CA LEU A 241 -11.31 -1.08 -13.44
C LEU A 241 -12.38 -0.14 -14.04
N ARG A 242 -12.07 1.15 -14.20
CA ARG A 242 -12.96 2.10 -14.88
C ARG A 242 -13.03 1.84 -16.38
N GLU A 243 -11.89 1.61 -17.04
CA GLU A 243 -11.86 1.27 -18.47
C GLU A 243 -12.59 -0.06 -18.76
N MET A 244 -12.58 -0.99 -17.81
CA MET A 244 -13.36 -2.23 -17.88
C MET A 244 -14.87 -2.04 -17.65
N GLY A 245 -15.36 -0.80 -17.47
CA GLY A 245 -16.78 -0.51 -17.23
C GLY A 245 -17.32 -1.06 -15.90
N GLN A 246 -16.46 -1.27 -14.89
CA GLN A 246 -16.88 -1.86 -13.63
C GLN A 246 -17.72 -0.89 -12.78
N SER A 247 -18.60 -1.44 -11.94
CA SER A 247 -19.43 -0.63 -11.03
C SER A 247 -18.58 0.23 -10.07
N PRO A 248 -19.09 1.38 -9.59
CA PRO A 248 -18.38 2.23 -8.63
C PRO A 248 -17.91 1.49 -7.38
N ARG A 249 -18.71 0.53 -6.88
CA ARG A 249 -18.32 -0.36 -5.77
C ARG A 249 -17.11 -1.22 -6.11
N THR A 250 -17.12 -1.89 -7.26
CA THR A 250 -16.00 -2.76 -7.67
C THR A 250 -14.72 -1.96 -7.81
N ILE A 251 -14.80 -0.75 -8.39
CA ILE A 251 -13.65 0.16 -8.50
C ILE A 251 -13.12 0.55 -7.12
N THR A 252 -14.00 0.91 -6.17
CA THR A 252 -13.61 1.27 -4.81
C THR A 252 -13.01 0.08 -4.05
N LEU A 253 -13.58 -1.12 -4.20
CA LEU A 253 -13.05 -2.34 -3.61
C LEU A 253 -11.67 -2.67 -4.14
N GLY A 254 -11.48 -2.67 -5.46
CA GLY A 254 -10.17 -2.92 -6.06
C GLY A 254 -9.12 -1.91 -5.62
N ALA A 255 -9.51 -0.62 -5.54
CA ALA A 255 -8.63 0.42 -5.00
C ALA A 255 -8.26 0.15 -3.53
N LEU A 256 -9.22 -0.20 -2.66
CA LEU A 256 -8.97 -0.53 -1.25
C LEU A 256 -8.05 -1.74 -1.11
N LEU A 257 -8.34 -2.83 -1.84
CA LEU A 257 -7.61 -4.10 -1.75
C LEU A 257 -6.12 -3.94 -2.06
N TYR A 258 -5.78 -3.00 -2.95
CA TYR A 258 -4.38 -2.69 -3.25
C TYR A 258 -3.83 -1.60 -2.33
N ALA A 259 -4.54 -0.47 -2.17
CA ALA A 259 -4.06 0.71 -1.47
C ALA A 259 -3.69 0.45 -0.01
N TRP A 260 -4.52 -0.31 0.69
CA TRP A 260 -4.39 -0.55 2.13
C TRP A 260 -3.91 -1.97 2.45
N ASN A 261 -3.40 -2.71 1.47
CA ASN A 261 -2.75 -3.98 1.77
C ASN A 261 -1.55 -3.71 2.71
N PRO A 262 -1.59 -4.17 3.97
CA PRO A 262 -0.57 -3.83 4.95
C PRO A 262 0.84 -4.24 4.54
N LEU A 263 0.98 -5.39 3.87
CA LEU A 263 2.27 -5.92 3.42
C LEU A 263 2.83 -5.09 2.28
N VAL A 264 2.01 -4.72 1.30
CA VAL A 264 2.47 -3.87 0.18
C VAL A 264 2.88 -2.48 0.67
N LEU A 265 2.17 -1.93 1.66
CA LEU A 265 2.54 -0.64 2.26
C LEU A 265 3.85 -0.72 3.07
N LEU A 266 4.08 -1.81 3.81
CA LEU A 266 5.35 -2.04 4.50
C LEU A 266 6.49 -2.20 3.49
N GLU A 267 6.31 -3.07 2.49
CA GLU A 267 7.32 -3.32 1.45
C GLU A 267 7.68 -2.07 0.65
N SER A 268 6.68 -1.21 0.36
CA SER A 268 6.90 0.07 -0.31
C SER A 268 7.51 1.12 0.62
N GLY A 269 6.74 1.60 1.60
CA GLY A 269 7.09 2.76 2.41
C GLY A 269 8.22 2.51 3.42
N LEU A 270 8.32 1.29 3.97
CA LEU A 270 9.36 0.93 4.93
C LEU A 270 10.54 0.18 4.24
N GLY A 271 10.22 -0.74 3.33
CA GLY A 271 11.20 -1.60 2.65
C GLY A 271 11.93 -0.88 1.51
N GLY A 272 11.24 -0.04 0.73
CA GLY A 272 11.83 0.63 -0.43
C GLY A 272 12.17 -0.33 -1.58
N HIS A 273 11.49 -1.47 -1.66
CA HIS A 273 11.83 -2.56 -2.59
C HIS A 273 11.42 -2.31 -4.03
N ASN A 274 12.16 -2.94 -4.94
CA ASN A 274 11.96 -2.82 -6.39
C ASN A 274 10.68 -3.50 -6.89
N ASP A 275 10.12 -4.45 -6.14
CA ASP A 275 8.93 -5.22 -6.48
C ASP A 275 7.73 -4.31 -6.75
N VAL A 276 7.58 -3.24 -5.98
CA VAL A 276 6.50 -2.26 -6.13
C VAL A 276 6.58 -1.57 -7.50
N PHE A 277 7.79 -1.29 -7.96
CA PHE A 277 8.06 -0.71 -9.27
C PHE A 277 7.89 -1.74 -10.41
N MET A 278 8.27 -2.99 -10.18
CA MET A 278 7.96 -4.07 -11.12
C MET A 278 6.44 -4.23 -11.32
N MET A 279 5.68 -4.16 -10.22
CA MET A 279 4.22 -4.18 -10.26
C MET A 279 3.64 -3.00 -11.04
N THR A 280 4.30 -1.84 -11.06
CA THR A 280 3.89 -0.71 -11.91
C THR A 280 3.87 -1.08 -13.38
N PHE A 281 4.94 -1.70 -13.90
CA PHE A 281 4.97 -2.10 -15.30
C PHE A 281 3.97 -3.20 -15.62
N LEU A 282 3.78 -4.16 -14.70
CA LEU A 282 2.77 -5.21 -14.85
C LEU A 282 1.36 -4.59 -14.95
N LEU A 283 0.99 -3.73 -14.00
CA LEU A 283 -0.29 -3.06 -13.99
C LEU A 283 -0.49 -2.14 -15.19
N LEU A 284 0.58 -1.46 -15.65
CA LEU A 284 0.55 -0.63 -16.85
C LEU A 284 0.30 -1.49 -18.10
N GLY A 285 0.94 -2.65 -18.21
CA GLY A 285 0.70 -3.61 -19.30
C GLY A 285 -0.76 -4.08 -19.33
N VAL A 286 -1.32 -4.42 -18.16
CA VAL A 286 -2.75 -4.78 -18.04
C VAL A 286 -3.65 -3.61 -18.44
N PHE A 287 -3.38 -2.41 -17.93
CA PHE A 287 -4.13 -1.20 -18.27
C PHE A 287 -4.15 -0.93 -19.78
N LEU A 288 -2.98 -0.97 -20.42
CA LEU A 288 -2.84 -0.74 -21.87
C LEU A 288 -3.55 -1.83 -22.67
N THR A 289 -3.49 -3.09 -22.23
CA THR A 289 -4.21 -4.20 -22.88
C THR A 289 -5.72 -4.01 -22.81
N VAL A 290 -6.25 -3.68 -21.62
CA VAL A 290 -7.68 -3.38 -21.45
C VAL A 290 -8.09 -2.22 -22.35
N ARG A 291 -7.32 -1.14 -22.36
CA ARG A 291 -7.61 0.03 -23.21
C ARG A 291 -7.59 -0.34 -24.69
N ALA A 292 -6.62 -1.12 -25.12
CA ALA A 292 -6.50 -1.58 -26.49
C ALA A 292 -7.73 -2.42 -26.93
N GLN A 293 -8.26 -3.27 -26.04
CA GLN A 293 -9.47 -4.05 -26.27
C GLN A 293 -10.72 -3.17 -26.38
N GLN A 294 -10.88 -2.19 -25.48
CA GLN A 294 -12.03 -1.28 -25.49
C GLN A 294 -12.04 -0.39 -26.75
N HIS A 295 -10.85 -0.04 -27.28
CA HIS A 295 -10.69 0.72 -28.52
C HIS A 295 -10.74 -0.17 -29.79
N GLY A 296 -10.96 -1.47 -29.67
CA GLY A 296 -11.03 -2.41 -30.81
C GLY A 296 -9.69 -2.67 -31.51
N THR A 297 -8.57 -2.22 -30.94
CA THR A 297 -7.22 -2.48 -31.49
C THR A 297 -6.72 -3.88 -31.21
N LEU A 298 -7.20 -4.51 -30.13
CA LEU A 298 -7.01 -5.93 -29.84
C LEU A 298 -8.38 -6.62 -29.76
N PRO A 299 -8.52 -7.86 -30.27
CA PRO A 299 -9.74 -8.61 -30.06
C PRO A 299 -9.95 -8.81 -28.56
N SER A 300 -11.16 -8.51 -28.08
CA SER A 300 -11.56 -8.95 -26.75
C SER A 300 -11.55 -10.48 -26.75
N PRO A 301 -10.97 -11.16 -25.74
CA PRO A 301 -11.10 -12.59 -25.63
C PRO A 301 -12.58 -12.91 -25.65
N SER A 302 -13.03 -13.57 -26.71
CA SER A 302 -14.42 -13.96 -26.89
C SER A 302 -14.78 -14.84 -25.71
N ILE A 303 -15.39 -14.25 -24.67
CA ILE A 303 -16.13 -15.00 -23.67
C ILE A 303 -17.19 -15.70 -24.50
N CYS A 304 -17.02 -17.01 -24.68
CA CYS A 304 -17.97 -17.87 -25.37
C CYS A 304 -19.37 -17.43 -24.92
N PRO A 305 -20.26 -17.03 -25.85
CA PRO A 305 -21.58 -16.56 -25.46
C PRO A 305 -22.20 -17.66 -24.61
N ARG A 306 -22.60 -17.31 -23.38
CA ARG A 306 -23.45 -18.16 -22.53
C ARG A 306 -24.53 -18.70 -23.46
N SER A 307 -24.43 -19.98 -23.76
CA SER A 307 -25.21 -20.64 -24.80
C SER A 307 -26.67 -20.23 -24.68
N SER A 308 -27.17 -19.47 -25.66
CA SER A 308 -28.59 -19.42 -25.97
C SER A 308 -29.08 -20.86 -26.11
N PRO A 309 -30.23 -21.24 -25.51
CA PRO A 309 -30.67 -22.62 -25.52
C PRO A 309 -30.82 -23.11 -26.96
N LEU A 310 -30.12 -24.22 -27.25
CA LEU A 310 -30.24 -25.12 -28.38
C LEU A 310 -31.41 -24.79 -29.33
N ARG A 311 -31.10 -24.14 -30.44
CA ARG A 311 -32.02 -23.90 -31.56
C ARG A 311 -31.53 -24.58 -32.85
N TRP A 312 -30.89 -25.72 -32.71
CA TRP A 312 -30.44 -26.55 -33.83
C TRP A 312 -30.83 -28.00 -33.61
N LEU A 313 -32.10 -28.29 -33.90
CA LEU A 313 -32.62 -29.61 -34.26
C LEU A 313 -33.96 -29.38 -34.98
N ARG A 314 -33.86 -28.88 -36.21
CA ARG A 314 -34.83 -29.13 -37.27
C ARG A 314 -34.04 -29.37 -38.55
N TRP A 315 -34.44 -30.44 -39.22
CA TRP A 315 -33.87 -31.08 -40.42
C TRP A 315 -32.76 -32.08 -40.11
#